data_AF-A0A8S3B519-F1
#
_entry.id   AF-A0A8S3B519-F1
#
_cell.length_a   1.000
_cell.length_b   1.000
_cell.length_c   1.000
_cell.angle_alpha   90.00
_cell.angle_beta   90.00
_cell.angle_gamma   90.00
#
_symmetry.space_group_name_H-M   'P 1'
#
loop_
_entity.id
_entity.type
_entity.pdbx_description
1 polymer ?
#
loop_
_entity_poly.entity_id
_entity_poly.type
_entity_poly.pdbx_seq_one_letter_code
_entity_poly.pdbx_strand_id
1 'polypeptide(L)' 'MRWPKGGTQGSVVIGGNGRGDQPDQLNQPTGLSFDRH' A
#
# COMPACT_ATOMS: atom_id res chain seq x y z
N MET A 1 -0.48 -0.18 -2.81
CA MET A 1 -1.82 0.19 -3.33
C MET A 1 -2.15 -0.71 -4.50
N ARG A 2 -3.44 -0.98 -4.74
CA ARG A 2 -3.89 -1.80 -5.85
C ARG A 2 -4.65 -0.93 -6.85
N TRP A 3 -4.14 -0.86 -8.08
CA TRP A 3 -4.85 -0.28 -9.21
C TRP A 3 -5.42 -1.40 -10.10
N PRO A 4 -6.72 -1.41 -10.39
CA PRO A 4 -7.25 -2.24 -11.47
C PRO A 4 -6.70 -1.75 -12.82
N LYS A 5 -6.54 -2.68 -13.77
CA LYS A 5 -6.05 -2.35 -15.12
C LYS A 5 -6.99 -1.33 -15.79
N GLY A 6 -6.46 -0.18 -16.20
CA GLY A 6 -7.25 0.91 -16.80
C GLY A 6 -8.04 1.74 -15.78
N GLY A 7 -7.89 1.49 -14.47
CA GLY A 7 -8.53 2.27 -13.43
C GLY A 7 -7.85 3.63 -13.23
N THR A 8 -8.64 4.66 -13.00
CA THR A 8 -8.16 6.01 -12.62
C THR A 8 -7.97 6.16 -11.11
N GLN A 9 -8.44 5.19 -10.33
CA GLN A 9 -8.37 5.18 -8.87
C GLN A 9 -7.82 3.84 -8.38
N GLY A 10 -7.06 3.89 -7.29
CA GLY A 10 -6.53 2.73 -6.60
C GLY A 10 -6.97 2.72 -5.14
N SER A 11 -6.87 1.55 -4.52
CA SER A 11 -7.13 1.39 -3.09
C SER A 11 -5.85 1.07 -2.33
N VAL A 12 -5.77 1.57 -1.10
CA VAL A 12 -4.74 1.15 -0.14
C VAL A 12 -5.12 -0.25 0.35
N VAL A 13 -4.19 -1.20 0.27
CA VAL A 13 -4.41 -2.62 0.63
C VAL A 13 -3.57 -3.08 1.83
N ILE A 14 -2.72 -2.20 2.37
CA ILE A 14 -1.84 -2.49 3.51
C ILE A 14 -1.82 -1.31 4.49
N GLY A 15 -1.46 -1.56 5.74
CA GLY A 15 -1.23 -0.54 6.77
C GLY A 15 -2.47 -0.12 7.56
N GLY A 16 -3.66 -0.65 7.25
CA GLY A 16 -4.90 -0.33 7.95
C GLY A 16 -5.03 -0.93 9.37
N ASN A 17 -4.30 -2.01 9.64
CA ASN A 17 -4.36 -2.77 10.90
C ASN A 17 -3.22 -2.46 11.88
N GLY A 18 -2.49 -1.37 11.64
CA GLY A 18 -1.36 -0.96 12.48
C GLY A 18 -0.09 -1.77 12.22
N ARG A 19 0.82 -1.71 13.21
CA ARG A 19 2.17 -2.28 13.10
C ARG A 19 2.16 -3.80 13.30
N GLY A 20 2.84 -4.54 12.43
CA GLY A 20 3.21 -5.94 12.68
C GLY A 20 3.52 -6.70 11.40
N ASP A 21 3.50 -8.04 11.49
CA ASP A 21 4.13 -8.93 10.49
C ASP A 21 3.11 -9.69 9.62
N GLN A 22 1.85 -9.28 9.64
CA GLN A 22 0.83 -9.80 8.74
C GLN A 22 0.95 -9.20 7.33
N PRO A 23 0.47 -9.90 6.28
CA PRO A 23 0.58 -9.44 4.89
C PRO A 23 -0.02 -8.07 4.59
N ASP A 24 -0.96 -7.62 5.42
CA ASP A 24 -1.68 -6.35 5.31
C ASP A 24 -1.19 -5.29 6.31
N GLN A 25 -0.08 -5.55 7.02
CA GLN A 25 0.48 -4.65 8.02
C GLN A 25 1.83 -4.06 7.58
N LEU A 26 2.19 -2.94 8.20
CA LEU A 26 3.44 -2.23 7.94
C LEU A 26 4.28 -2.16 9.23
N ASN A 27 5.52 -2.61 9.19
CA ASN A 27 6.41 -2.61 10.36
C ASN A 27 7.44 -1.48 10.29
N GLN A 28 7.07 -0.31 10.82
CA GLN A 28 7.90 0.91 10.85
C GLN A 28 8.42 1.40 9.48
N PRO A 29 7.54 1.59 8.47
CA PRO A 29 7.94 2.22 7.23
C PRO A 29 8.30 3.70 7.47
N THR A 30 9.36 4.17 6.83
CA THR A 30 9.79 5.59 6.91
C THR A 30 9.21 6.44 5.79
N GLY A 31 8.62 5.83 4.76
CA GLY A 31 7.99 6.52 3.65
C GLY A 31 7.36 5.54 2.65
N LEU A 32 6.54 6.09 1.76
CA LEU A 32 5.95 5.37 0.62
C LEU A 32 6.23 6.20 -0.63
N SER A 33 6.70 5.53 -1.70
CA SER A 33 6.95 6.16 -2.99
C SER A 33 6.25 5.37 -4.10
N PHE A 34 5.91 6.07 -5.17
CA PHE A 34 5.41 5.49 -6.41
C PHE A 34 6.49 5.63 -7.47
N ASP A 35 6.69 4.56 -8.24
CA ASP A 35 7.50 4.66 -9.45
C ASP A 35 6.80 5.56 -10.47
N ARG A 36 7.58 6.26 -11.29
CA ARG A 36 7.08 7.14 -12.36
C ARG A 36 7.25 6.47 -13.72
N HIS A 37 6.64 5.31 -13.96
CA HIS A 37 6.59 4.72 -15.31
C HIS A 37 5.28 3.98 -15.57
#